data_AF-A0A351Z8J3-F1
#
_entry.id   AF-A0A351Z8J3-F1
#
_cell.length_a   1.000
_cell.length_b   1.000
_cell.length_c   1.000
_cell.angle_alpha   90.00
_cell.angle_beta   90.00
_cell.angle_gamma   90.00
#
_symmetry.space_group_name_H-M   'P 1'
#
loop_
_entity.id
_entity.type
_entity.pdbx_description
1 polymer ?
#
loop_
_entity_poly.entity_id
_entity_poly.type
_entity_poly.pdbx_seq_one_letter_code
_entity_poly.pdbx_strand_id
1 'polypeptide(L)'
;MPIYHISEMKKVHPDLNPAMIMQTVTGEFMKAGIVTKPAGEGPPLHMHPNEEQFTLILEGKLHMILGDEDRIVERGDLIHIPRFTQHRSRAVDGAAVFFTVKYPAGSGDLNQDYNRVENAEEAEKKYPGTSA
;
A
#
# COMPACT_ATOMS: atom_id res chain seq x y z
N MET A 1 -11.67 -20.99 3.21
CA MET A 1 -10.88 -21.33 4.41
C MET A 1 -10.88 -20.08 5.28
N PRO A 2 -11.43 -20.09 6.51
CA PRO A 2 -11.68 -18.85 7.25
C PRO A 2 -10.48 -18.36 8.10
N ILE A 3 -9.41 -19.16 8.19
CA ILE A 3 -8.21 -18.85 8.97
C ILE A 3 -7.01 -18.94 8.03
N TYR A 4 -6.16 -17.92 8.05
CA TYR A 4 -4.97 -17.81 7.20
C TYR A 4 -3.74 -17.59 8.08
N HIS A 5 -2.76 -18.49 7.99
CA HIS A 5 -1.45 -18.29 8.59
C HIS A 5 -0.59 -17.51 7.59
N ILE A 6 -0.18 -16.30 7.95
CA ILE A 6 0.61 -15.43 7.06
C ILE A 6 1.87 -16.16 6.56
N SER A 7 2.52 -16.97 7.40
CA SER A 7 3.69 -17.77 7.03
C SER A 7 3.44 -18.76 5.89
N GLU A 8 2.20 -19.19 5.69
CA GLU A 8 1.79 -20.19 4.69
C GLU A 8 1.16 -19.56 3.44
N MET A 9 0.80 -18.27 3.51
CA MET A 9 0.21 -17.56 2.38
C MET A 9 1.23 -17.36 1.26
N LYS A 10 0.79 -17.55 0.02
CA LYS A 10 1.61 -17.30 -1.18
C LYS A 10 2.13 -15.86 -1.17
N LYS A 11 3.45 -15.73 -1.27
CA LYS A 11 4.12 -14.45 -1.51
C LYS A 11 4.02 -14.11 -3.00
N VAL A 12 3.49 -12.93 -3.30
CA VAL A 12 3.34 -12.40 -4.65
C VAL A 12 4.18 -11.14 -4.76
N HIS A 13 4.96 -11.06 -5.83
CA HIS A 13 5.65 -9.84 -6.23
C HIS A 13 4.76 -9.15 -7.28
N PRO A 14 4.23 -7.94 -7.01
CA PRO A 14 3.31 -7.29 -7.93
C PRO A 14 4.06 -6.71 -9.13
N ASP A 15 3.44 -6.75 -10.32
CA ASP A 15 4.03 -6.19 -11.54
C ASP A 15 4.35 -4.70 -11.42
N LEU A 16 3.54 -3.96 -10.64
CA LEU A 16 3.73 -2.54 -10.38
C LEU A 16 5.07 -2.24 -9.68
N ASN A 17 5.50 -3.11 -8.77
CA ASN A 17 6.79 -3.01 -8.10
C ASN A 17 7.23 -4.40 -7.59
N PRO A 18 8.07 -5.12 -8.37
CA PRO A 18 8.49 -6.48 -8.02
C PRO A 18 9.32 -6.59 -6.74
N ALA A 19 9.88 -5.50 -6.22
CA ALA A 19 10.61 -5.51 -4.94
C ALA A 19 9.68 -5.67 -3.74
N MET A 20 8.41 -5.30 -3.88
CA MET A 20 7.41 -5.47 -2.83
C MET A 20 6.95 -6.93 -2.73
N ILE A 21 6.50 -7.32 -1.55
CA ILE A 21 5.88 -8.63 -1.30
C ILE A 21 4.46 -8.39 -0.80
N MET A 22 3.50 -9.09 -1.40
CA MET A 22 2.10 -9.08 -1.02
C MET A 22 1.62 -10.49 -0.72
N GLN A 23 0.89 -10.63 0.37
CA GLN A 23 0.23 -11.87 0.78
C GLN A 23 -1.25 -11.55 0.97
N THR A 24 -2.07 -11.91 -0.01
CA THR A 24 -3.44 -11.40 -0.14
C THR A 24 -4.48 -12.50 0.02
N VAL A 25 -5.62 -12.14 0.59
CA VAL A 25 -6.85 -12.93 0.67
C VAL A 25 -7.99 -12.13 0.05
N THR A 26 -8.82 -12.81 -0.73
CA THR A 26 -10.06 -12.26 -1.28
C THR A 26 -11.24 -12.87 -0.52
N GLY A 27 -12.04 -12.01 0.12
CA GLY A 27 -13.32 -12.37 0.71
C GLY A 27 -14.48 -12.05 -0.24
N GLU A 28 -15.70 -12.18 0.26
CA GLU A 28 -16.93 -11.89 -0.50
C GLU A 28 -17.07 -10.41 -0.86
N PHE A 29 -16.79 -9.51 0.09
CA PHE A 29 -16.96 -8.07 -0.09
C PHE A 29 -15.64 -7.30 -0.17
N MET A 30 -14.59 -7.81 0.44
CA MET A 30 -13.32 -7.11 0.61
C MET A 30 -12.16 -8.01 0.25
N LYS A 31 -11.03 -7.40 -0.07
CA LYS A 31 -9.73 -8.06 -0.12
C LYS A 31 -8.83 -7.46 0.93
N ALA A 32 -7.98 -8.29 1.51
CA ALA A 32 -7.05 -7.87 2.54
C ALA A 32 -5.70 -8.55 2.35
N GLY A 33 -4.64 -7.96 2.85
CA GLY A 33 -3.35 -8.58 2.80
C GLY A 33 -2.32 -7.95 3.72
N ILE A 34 -1.20 -8.65 3.83
CA ILE A 34 0.02 -8.14 4.42
C ILE A 34 0.94 -7.72 3.28
N VAL A 35 1.48 -6.52 3.39
CA VAL A 35 2.41 -5.95 2.41
C VAL A 35 3.72 -5.63 3.10
N THR A 36 4.81 -6.09 2.51
CA THR A 36 6.17 -5.73 2.90
C THR A 36 6.79 -4.85 1.81
N LYS A 37 7.26 -3.68 2.21
CA LYS A 37 8.02 -2.76 1.37
C LYS A 37 9.47 -2.72 1.85
N PRO A 38 10.46 -3.08 1.01
CA PRO A 38 11.86 -2.80 1.29
C PRO A 38 12.12 -1.29 1.47
N ALA A 39 13.25 -0.94 2.09
CA ALA A 39 13.63 0.46 2.27
C ALA A 39 13.68 1.19 0.93
N GLY A 40 13.06 2.37 0.85
CA GLY A 40 12.99 3.14 -0.38
C GLY A 40 11.95 2.63 -1.38
N GLU A 41 11.17 1.58 -1.10
CA GLU A 41 10.15 1.06 -2.01
C GLU A 41 8.73 1.56 -1.71
N GLY A 42 7.89 1.56 -2.74
CA GLY A 42 6.52 2.07 -2.70
C GLY A 42 5.99 2.47 -4.09
N PRO A 43 4.67 2.56 -4.26
CA PRO A 43 4.09 3.08 -5.48
C PRO A 43 4.29 4.61 -5.56
N PRO A 44 4.39 5.17 -6.78
CA PRO A 44 4.23 6.61 -7.00
C PRO A 44 2.89 7.15 -6.49
N LEU A 45 2.73 8.48 -6.46
CA LEU A 45 1.46 9.12 -6.16
C LEU A 45 0.36 8.61 -7.12
N HIS A 46 -0.75 8.17 -6.53
CA HIS A 46 -1.87 7.58 -7.26
C HIS A 46 -3.17 7.74 -6.45
N MET A 47 -4.28 7.29 -7.02
CA MET A 47 -5.57 7.19 -6.34
C MET A 47 -6.34 5.93 -6.77
N HIS A 48 -7.41 5.65 -6.04
CA HIS A 48 -8.36 4.57 -6.31
C HIS A 48 -9.79 5.16 -6.43
N PRO A 49 -10.35 5.27 -7.65
CA PRO A 49 -11.72 5.76 -7.85
C PRO A 49 -12.81 4.83 -7.31
N ASN A 50 -12.55 3.52 -7.31
CA ASN A 50 -13.52 2.47 -7.01
C ASN A 50 -13.28 1.82 -5.64
N GLU A 51 -12.11 2.01 -5.04
CA GLU A 51 -11.73 1.36 -3.79
C GLU A 51 -11.56 2.32 -2.62
N GLU A 52 -12.23 2.02 -1.51
CA GLU A 52 -11.87 2.55 -0.20
C GLU A 52 -10.84 1.63 0.45
N GLN A 53 -9.85 2.20 1.15
CA GLN A 53 -8.77 1.45 1.76
C GLN A 53 -8.54 1.84 3.23
N PHE A 54 -8.26 0.84 4.05
CA PHE A 54 -7.65 1.03 5.37
C PHE A 54 -6.29 0.34 5.43
N THR A 55 -5.34 0.95 6.14
CA THR A 55 -3.98 0.43 6.32
C THR A 55 -3.56 0.58 7.78
N LEU A 56 -3.08 -0.49 8.40
CA LEU A 56 -2.52 -0.50 9.75
C LEU A 56 -1.02 -0.82 9.67
N ILE A 57 -0.18 0.08 10.17
CA ILE A 57 1.26 -0.15 10.21
C ILE A 57 1.61 -1.13 11.33
N LEU A 58 2.29 -2.21 10.98
CA LEU A 58 2.70 -3.27 11.90
C LEU A 58 4.16 -3.14 12.31
N GLU A 59 5.02 -2.77 11.36
CA GLU A 59 6.46 -2.62 11.55
C GLU A 59 7.03 -1.54 10.62
N GLY A 60 8.13 -0.91 11.06
CA GLY A 60 8.83 0.10 10.28
C GLY A 60 8.08 1.43 10.16
N LYS A 61 8.49 2.22 9.16
CA LYS A 61 7.97 3.58 8.91
C LYS A 61 7.67 3.77 7.43
N LEU A 62 6.59 4.49 7.15
CA LEU A 62 6.27 4.96 5.80
C LEU A 62 6.22 6.48 5.80
N HIS A 63 6.86 7.10 4.82
CA HIS A 63 6.52 8.46 4.44
C HIS A 63 5.23 8.44 3.63
N MET A 64 4.19 9.07 4.16
CA MET A 64 2.83 9.06 3.63
C MET A 64 2.44 10.46 3.16
N ILE A 65 2.09 10.56 1.88
CA ILE A 65 1.23 11.65 1.38
C ILE A 65 -0.19 11.10 1.33
N LEU A 66 -1.16 11.86 1.87
CA LEU A 66 -2.58 11.53 1.86
C LEU A 66 -3.41 12.81 1.73
N GLY A 67 -3.85 13.15 0.51
CA GLY A 67 -4.43 14.45 0.24
C GLY A 67 -3.44 15.57 0.58
N ASP A 68 -3.82 16.45 1.51
CA ASP A 68 -2.99 17.56 1.97
C ASP A 68 -2.00 17.17 3.10
N GLU A 69 -2.09 15.94 3.60
CA GLU A 69 -1.22 15.44 4.66
C GLU A 69 0.10 14.91 4.10
N ASP A 70 1.21 15.25 4.76
CA ASP A 70 2.58 14.85 4.39
C ASP A 70 3.37 14.54 5.67
N ARG A 71 3.42 13.26 6.06
CA ARG A 71 3.96 12.85 7.37
C ARG A 71 4.54 11.44 7.38
N ILE A 72 5.32 11.15 8.41
CA ILE A 72 5.77 9.79 8.72
C ILE A 72 4.65 9.10 9.50
N VAL A 73 4.27 7.90 9.07
CA VAL A 73 3.41 6.98 9.82
C VAL A 73 4.21 5.76 10.25
N GLU A 74 3.93 5.25 11.44
CA GLU A 74 4.67 4.18 12.08
C GLU A 74 3.76 3.21 12.83
N ARG A 75 4.36 2.18 13.45
CA ARG A 75 3.62 1.09 14.10
C ARG A 75 2.50 1.60 15.01
N GLY A 76 1.28 1.13 14.75
CA GLY A 76 0.08 1.48 15.51
C GLY A 76 -0.80 2.53 14.82
N ASP A 77 -0.29 3.22 13.80
CA ASP A 77 -1.09 4.15 13.02
C ASP A 77 -2.08 3.39 12.12
N LEU A 78 -3.36 3.78 12.21
CA LEU A 78 -4.43 3.33 11.32
C LEU A 78 -4.75 4.46 10.34
N ILE A 79 -4.52 4.19 9.06
CA ILE A 79 -4.75 5.13 7.97
C ILE A 79 -6.04 4.75 7.25
N HIS A 80 -6.94 5.72 7.08
CA HIS A 80 -8.09 5.64 6.20
C HIS A 80 -7.78 6.39 4.91
N ILE A 81 -8.01 5.74 3.77
CA ILE A 81 -7.81 6.31 2.44
C ILE A 81 -9.16 6.24 1.72
N PRO A 82 -9.94 7.35 1.73
CA PRO A 82 -11.17 7.43 0.97
C PRO A 82 -10.90 7.32 -0.54
N ARG A 83 -11.92 6.90 -1.29
CA ARG A 83 -11.89 6.92 -2.76
C ARG A 83 -11.48 8.29 -3.29
N PHE A 84 -10.81 8.30 -4.44
CA PHE A 84 -10.28 9.50 -5.11
C PHE A 84 -9.20 10.27 -4.34
N THR A 85 -8.84 9.85 -3.12
CA THR A 85 -7.78 10.51 -2.36
C THR A 85 -6.42 10.15 -2.97
N GLN A 86 -5.69 11.17 -3.42
CA GLN A 86 -4.32 11.00 -3.87
C GLN A 86 -3.44 10.60 -2.68
N HIS A 87 -2.69 9.53 -2.84
CA HIS A 87 -1.83 9.04 -1.78
C HIS A 87 -0.57 8.36 -2.30
N ARG A 88 0.47 8.39 -1.46
CA ARG A 88 1.79 7.81 -1.75
C ARG A 88 2.42 7.33 -0.47
N SER A 89 2.76 6.06 -0.38
CA SER A 89 3.47 5.48 0.77
C SER A 89 4.82 4.91 0.37
N ARG A 90 5.89 5.43 0.96
CA ARG A 90 7.28 5.06 0.69
C ARG A 90 7.93 4.57 1.98
N ALA A 91 8.55 3.40 1.97
CA ALA A 91 9.26 2.92 3.15
C ALA A 91 10.53 3.74 3.40
N VAL A 92 10.74 4.14 4.65
CA VAL A 92 11.86 4.97 5.09
C VAL A 92 12.48 4.36 6.35
N ASP A 93 13.75 4.65 6.59
CA ASP A 93 14.53 4.13 7.73
C ASP A 93 14.56 2.60 7.84
N GLY A 94 14.32 1.88 6.74
CA GLY A 94 14.26 0.42 6.71
C GLY A 94 13.05 -0.11 5.95
N ALA A 95 12.85 -1.42 6.04
CA ALA A 95 11.64 -2.06 5.52
C ALA A 95 10.42 -1.74 6.40
N ALA A 96 9.24 -1.74 5.81
CA ALA A 96 7.97 -1.56 6.50
C ALA A 96 7.00 -2.68 6.18
N VAL A 97 6.21 -3.10 7.18
CA VAL A 97 5.18 -4.13 7.05
C VAL A 97 3.86 -3.56 7.53
N PHE A 98 2.81 -3.75 6.74
CA PHE A 98 1.48 -3.27 7.08
C PHE A 98 0.38 -4.23 6.65
N PHE A 99 -0.72 -4.23 7.41
CA PHE A 99 -1.97 -4.80 6.99
C PHE A 99 -2.73 -3.78 6.16
N THR A 100 -3.39 -4.22 5.09
CA THR A 100 -4.29 -3.37 4.31
C THR A 100 -5.54 -4.14 3.91
N VAL A 101 -6.67 -3.45 3.87
CA VAL A 101 -7.96 -3.98 3.38
C VAL A 101 -8.59 -2.97 2.44
N LYS A 102 -9.24 -3.47 1.39
CA LYS A 102 -9.95 -2.65 0.41
C LYS A 102 -11.34 -3.18 0.13
N TYR A 103 -12.26 -2.25 -0.12
CA TYR A 103 -13.61 -2.52 -0.62
C TYR A 103 -13.83 -1.81 -1.97
N PRO A 104 -14.35 -2.50 -3.00
CA PRO A 104 -14.80 -3.90 -3.01
C PRO A 104 -13.67 -4.92 -3.21
N ALA A 105 -13.97 -6.21 -3.06
CA ALA A 105 -13.03 -7.30 -3.31
C ALA A 105 -12.46 -7.27 -4.74
N GLY A 106 -13.34 -7.06 -5.72
CA GLY A 106 -13.01 -7.13 -7.16
C GLY A 106 -12.31 -8.44 -7.53
N SER A 107 -11.20 -8.35 -8.25
CA SER A 107 -10.37 -9.50 -8.65
C SER A 107 -9.56 -10.11 -7.49
N GLY A 108 -9.48 -9.41 -6.36
CA GLY A 108 -8.59 -9.77 -5.26
C GLY A 108 -7.20 -9.17 -5.34
N ASP A 109 -6.77 -8.63 -6.48
CA ASP A 109 -5.46 -7.95 -6.58
C ASP A 109 -5.51 -6.60 -5.84
N LEU A 110 -4.57 -6.37 -4.92
CA LEU A 110 -4.45 -5.12 -4.18
C LEU A 110 -4.11 -3.91 -5.07
N ASN A 111 -3.65 -4.13 -6.30
CA ASN A 111 -3.29 -3.09 -7.25
C ASN A 111 -4.34 -2.88 -8.37
N GLN A 112 -5.48 -3.59 -8.34
CA GLN A 112 -6.43 -3.59 -9.47
C GLN A 112 -6.95 -2.20 -9.86
N ASP A 113 -7.07 -1.28 -8.90
CA ASP A 113 -7.63 0.07 -9.09
C ASP A 113 -6.55 1.15 -9.00
N TYR A 114 -5.31 0.81 -9.36
CA TYR A 114 -4.18 1.73 -9.33
C TYR A 114 -4.28 2.78 -10.45
N ASN A 115 -4.39 4.06 -10.10
CA ASN A 115 -4.44 5.16 -11.05
C ASN A 115 -3.37 6.21 -10.71
N ARG A 116 -2.22 6.15 -11.41
CA ARG A 116 -1.15 7.17 -11.28
C ARG A 116 -1.69 8.54 -11.67
N VAL A 117 -1.31 9.57 -10.91
CA VAL A 117 -1.70 10.96 -11.18
C VAL A 117 -0.57 11.75 -11.85
N GLU A 118 -0.92 12.83 -12.55
CA GLU A 118 0.03 13.61 -13.37
C GLU A 118 1.18 14.22 -12.55
N ASN A 119 0.90 14.68 -11.34
CA ASN A 119 1.87 15.28 -10.41
C ASN A 119 2.72 14.24 -9.64
N ALA A 120 2.68 12.96 -10.00
CA ALA A 120 3.41 11.92 -9.28
C ALA A 120 4.92 12.16 -9.26
N GLU A 121 5.52 12.65 -10.34
CA GLU A 121 6.96 12.90 -10.41
C GLU A 121 7.43 13.99 -9.44
N GLU A 122 6.57 14.98 -9.17
CA GLU A 122 6.86 16.01 -8.19
C GLU A 122 6.81 15.44 -6.76
N ALA A 123 5.81 14.59 -6.48
CA ALA A 123 5.71 13.91 -5.19
C ALA A 123 6.85 12.92 -4.93
N GLU A 124 7.44 12.33 -5.97
CA GLU A 124 8.62 11.45 -5.84
C GLU A 124 9.90 12.19 -5.48
N LYS A 125 10.00 13.50 -5.77
CA LYS A 125 11.13 14.32 -5.28
C LYS A 125 11.12 14.42 -3.75
N LYS A 126 9.95 14.28 -3.13
CA LYS A 126 9.82 14.17 -1.68
C LYS A 126 10.08 12.72 -1.27
N TYR A 127 11.20 12.50 -0.58
CA TYR A 127 11.68 11.17 -0.17
C TYR A 127 11.90 10.25 -1.38
N PRO A 128 12.92 10.55 -2.22
CA PRO A 128 13.21 9.75 -3.40
C PRO A 128 13.47 8.31 -2.97
N GLY A 129 12.65 7.41 -3.49
CA GLY A 129 12.80 5.98 -3.27
C GLY A 129 13.96 5.38 -4.05
N THR A 130 14.09 4.06 -4.01
CA THR A 130 15.01 3.27 -4.84
C THR A 130 14.54 3.09 -6.27
N SER A 131 13.36 3.62 -6.62
CA SER A 131 12.79 3.49 -7.96
C SER A 131 13.49 4.42 -8.95
N ALA A 132 14.38 3.82 -9.75
CA ALA A 132 14.81 4.31 -11.07
C ALA A 132 13.79 3.91 -12.15
#